data_AF-A0A6A5W7L3-F1
#
_entry.id   AF-A0A6A5W7L3-F1
#
_cell.length_a   1.000
_cell.length_b   1.000
_cell.length_c   1.000
_cell.angle_alpha   90.00
_cell.angle_beta   90.00
_cell.angle_gamma   90.00
#
_symmetry.space_group_name_H-M   'P 1'
#
loop_
_entity.id
_entity.type
_entity.pdbx_description
1 polymer ?
#
loop_
_entity_poly.entity_id
_entity_poly.type
_entity_poly.pdbx_seq_one_letter_code
_entity_poly.pdbx_strand_id
1 'polypeptide(L)'
;MFLPSSLIALVVATLNSLPQGEQLPLKQDPIPRFPWIKRFASVGESYAAGLGAGSRLDWSCSRYDHSYPHLLHTRYLGDHPNRTHEFLACSGATTTDIVTLQLPTISEPLDLLTISGGGNDVGLTPILNSCVYQIFPTEPGDCEKAIREGYRRIHDQSELRKNMTETLQSAKTKMNPEYGVVYVVGYAGFFGTEDGLCNNVTWSLWGDLRPDLPRQYLGVGLRRELDSMVEAVNGVLRNVTLAAGRNFRFVEYDHVVRERRGRYCEKGVNEPNPNRVGLDFYEWGTVDVGDNSTGNGSWSARPREKDVERWVQETLKLHPELEIDEERRWVNKSLIKEGGVEADGLIGDSIWWLLPDIWKRVFHMRPGGHDIVAELILKDLEENGKGVKEDVGEL
;
A
#
# COMPACT_ATOMS: atom_id res chain seq x y z
N MET A 1 -43.64 -49.20 82.97
CA MET A 1 -43.70 -48.02 83.86
C MET A 1 -42.55 -47.10 83.44
N PHE A 2 -42.88 -45.89 82.98
CA PHE A 2 -42.07 -44.71 82.58
C PHE A 2 -41.13 -44.70 81.33
N LEU A 3 -41.35 -43.65 80.51
CA LEU A 3 -40.63 -43.02 79.36
C LEU A 3 -39.34 -42.26 79.83
N PRO A 4 -38.39 -41.73 78.99
CA PRO A 4 -38.57 -40.82 77.81
C PRO A 4 -37.56 -40.98 76.62
N SER A 5 -37.92 -40.62 75.37
CA SER A 5 -37.75 -39.35 74.59
C SER A 5 -36.32 -38.91 74.19
N SER A 6 -35.99 -38.96 72.89
CA SER A 6 -35.01 -38.12 72.13
C SER A 6 -35.15 -38.43 70.62
N LEU A 7 -35.82 -37.60 69.80
CA LEU A 7 -35.32 -36.46 68.99
C LEU A 7 -34.14 -36.75 68.05
N ILE A 8 -34.43 -37.06 66.77
CA ILE A 8 -33.60 -36.64 65.61
C ILE A 8 -34.58 -36.27 64.48
N ALA A 9 -34.62 -34.99 64.10
CA ALA A 9 -35.34 -34.49 62.94
C ALA A 9 -34.36 -34.37 61.76
N LEU A 10 -34.67 -35.02 60.63
CA LEU A 10 -33.94 -34.86 59.37
C LEU A 10 -34.54 -33.64 58.64
N VAL A 11 -33.77 -32.56 58.52
CA VAL A 11 -34.11 -31.41 57.67
C VAL A 11 -33.49 -31.66 56.29
N VAL A 12 -34.32 -32.04 55.31
CA VAL A 12 -33.94 -31.99 53.90
C VAL A 12 -34.20 -30.56 53.42
N ALA A 13 -33.15 -29.76 53.27
CA ALA A 13 -33.25 -28.44 52.66
C ALA A 13 -33.52 -28.60 51.16
N THR A 14 -34.78 -28.39 50.76
CA THR A 14 -35.12 -28.15 49.35
C THR A 14 -34.57 -26.78 48.97
N LEU A 15 -33.47 -26.75 48.21
CA LEU A 15 -32.95 -25.55 47.59
C LEU A 15 -34.03 -24.98 46.65
N ASN A 16 -34.53 -23.79 46.99
CA ASN A 16 -35.37 -22.98 46.12
C ASN A 16 -34.60 -22.66 44.83
N SER A 17 -34.98 -23.27 43.71
CA SER A 17 -34.57 -22.81 42.38
C SER A 17 -35.29 -21.49 42.09
N LEU A 18 -34.58 -20.37 42.26
CA LEU A 18 -34.99 -19.09 41.69
C LEU A 18 -35.15 -19.26 40.17
N PRO A 19 -36.18 -18.66 39.54
CA PRO A 19 -36.25 -18.63 38.09
C PRO A 19 -35.09 -17.79 37.59
N GLN A 20 -34.11 -18.43 36.95
CA GLN A 20 -33.14 -17.72 36.13
C GLN A 20 -33.95 -17.03 35.04
N GLY A 21 -33.96 -15.69 35.05
CA GLY A 21 -34.46 -14.92 33.93
C GLY A 21 -33.65 -15.30 32.71
N GLU A 22 -34.26 -16.05 31.80
CA GLU A 22 -33.66 -16.42 30.53
C GLU A 22 -33.54 -15.12 29.72
N GLN A 23 -32.32 -14.57 29.67
CA GLN A 23 -32.03 -13.47 28.77
C GLN A 23 -32.11 -14.01 27.35
N LEU A 24 -33.25 -13.79 26.69
CA LEU A 24 -33.36 -13.97 25.25
C LEU A 24 -32.26 -13.11 24.61
N PRO A 25 -31.30 -13.70 23.86
CA PRO A 25 -30.33 -12.89 23.15
C PRO A 25 -31.10 -11.99 22.19
N LEU A 26 -30.85 -10.67 22.29
CA LEU A 26 -31.29 -9.72 21.27
C LEU A 26 -30.60 -10.13 19.97
N LYS A 27 -31.28 -10.95 19.17
CA LYS A 27 -30.92 -11.22 17.78
C LYS A 27 -31.34 -9.98 16.98
N GLN A 28 -30.66 -8.86 17.21
CA GLN A 28 -30.68 -7.78 16.25
C GLN A 28 -29.84 -8.24 15.07
N ASP A 29 -30.50 -8.46 13.94
CA ASP A 29 -29.76 -8.57 12.68
C ASP A 29 -28.84 -7.34 12.60
N PRO A 30 -27.53 -7.51 12.34
CA PRO A 30 -26.60 -6.40 12.35
C PRO A 30 -27.11 -5.34 11.36
N ILE A 31 -27.49 -4.17 11.89
CA ILE A 31 -27.92 -3.05 11.06
C ILE A 31 -26.68 -2.61 10.28
N PRO A 32 -26.67 -2.70 8.95
CA PRO A 32 -25.49 -2.32 8.20
C PRO A 32 -25.16 -0.85 8.42
N ARG A 33 -23.90 -0.53 8.73
CA ARG A 33 -23.46 0.87 8.96
C ARG A 33 -23.74 1.77 7.75
N PHE A 34 -23.55 1.21 6.55
CA PHE A 34 -23.87 1.86 5.27
C PHE A 34 -24.76 0.94 4.41
N PRO A 35 -26.10 0.95 4.60
CA PRO A 35 -27.03 0.07 3.88
C PRO A 35 -27.09 0.30 2.37
N TRP A 36 -26.59 1.45 1.92
CA TRP A 36 -26.60 1.83 0.51
C TRP A 36 -25.39 1.30 -0.27
N ILE A 37 -24.33 0.87 0.42
CA ILE A 37 -23.14 0.29 -0.21
C ILE A 37 -23.36 -1.21 -0.33
N LYS A 38 -23.90 -1.64 -1.46
CA LYS A 38 -24.11 -3.05 -1.81
C LYS A 38 -23.04 -3.55 -2.77
N ARG A 39 -22.59 -2.71 -3.70
CA ARG A 39 -21.51 -3.02 -4.65
C ARG A 39 -20.34 -2.09 -4.41
N PHE A 40 -19.25 -2.69 -3.95
CA PHE A 40 -17.98 -2.03 -3.69
C PHE A 40 -16.91 -2.65 -4.57
N ALA A 41 -16.05 -1.84 -5.19
CA ALA A 41 -14.85 -2.32 -5.84
C ALA A 41 -13.62 -1.52 -5.43
N SER A 42 -12.46 -2.14 -5.55
CA SER A 42 -11.17 -1.50 -5.29
C SER A 42 -10.20 -1.84 -6.41
N VAL A 43 -9.75 -0.82 -7.13
CA VAL A 43 -8.77 -0.92 -8.20
C VAL A 43 -7.50 -0.18 -7.79
N GLY A 44 -6.39 -0.52 -8.42
CA GLY A 44 -5.16 0.21 -8.23
C GLY A 44 -3.90 -0.63 -8.36
N GLU A 45 -2.82 -0.03 -7.85
CA GLU A 45 -1.49 -0.62 -7.79
C GLU A 45 -1.23 -1.36 -6.45
N SER A 46 0.04 -1.65 -6.16
CA SER A 46 0.51 -2.36 -4.96
C SER A 46 0.09 -1.71 -3.63
N TYR A 47 -0.08 -0.38 -3.59
CA TYR A 47 -0.57 0.35 -2.41
C TYR A 47 -2.04 0.04 -2.11
N ALA A 48 -2.86 -0.26 -3.12
CA ALA A 48 -4.22 -0.76 -2.89
C ALA A 48 -4.22 -2.27 -2.63
N ALA A 49 -3.35 -3.04 -3.30
CA ALA A 49 -3.20 -4.47 -3.03
C ALA A 49 -2.75 -4.76 -1.58
N GLY A 50 -2.06 -3.80 -0.96
CA GLY A 50 -1.51 -3.89 0.38
C GLY A 50 -0.35 -4.86 0.48
N LEU A 51 0.56 -4.76 -0.50
CA LEU A 51 1.71 -5.62 -0.64
C LEU A 51 2.47 -5.81 0.69
N GLY A 52 2.40 -7.02 1.24
CA GLY A 52 3.08 -7.41 2.47
C GLY A 52 2.29 -7.20 3.77
N ALA A 53 1.14 -6.53 3.73
CA ALA A 53 0.34 -6.18 4.91
C ALA A 53 -0.53 -7.35 5.39
N GLY A 54 -0.02 -8.16 6.30
CA GLY A 54 -0.74 -9.28 6.90
C GLY A 54 -0.63 -10.57 6.08
N SER A 55 -1.72 -11.34 6.00
CA SER A 55 -1.77 -12.59 5.24
C SER A 55 -2.07 -12.32 3.77
N ARG A 56 -1.36 -13.01 2.88
CA ARG A 56 -1.59 -12.94 1.44
C ARG A 56 -2.90 -13.62 1.06
N LEU A 57 -3.77 -12.89 0.37
CA LEU A 57 -5.04 -13.36 -0.19
C LEU A 57 -4.88 -13.88 -1.63
N ASP A 58 -3.98 -13.26 -2.39
CA ASP A 58 -3.82 -13.53 -3.82
C ASP A 58 -2.35 -13.48 -4.25
N TRP A 59 -1.94 -14.49 -5.02
CA TRP A 59 -0.57 -14.60 -5.50
C TRP A 59 -0.29 -13.75 -6.75
N SER A 60 -1.18 -13.72 -7.73
CA SER A 60 -0.90 -13.07 -9.03
C SER A 60 -0.75 -11.55 -8.93
N CYS A 61 -1.57 -10.91 -8.09
CA CYS A 61 -1.64 -9.47 -7.91
C CYS A 61 -1.12 -9.01 -6.56
N SER A 62 -0.62 -9.93 -5.73
CA SER A 62 -0.08 -9.65 -4.39
C SER A 62 -1.06 -8.87 -3.50
N ARG A 63 -2.30 -9.36 -3.39
CA ARG A 63 -3.32 -8.77 -2.50
C ARG A 63 -3.22 -9.36 -1.10
N TYR A 64 -3.38 -8.54 -0.07
CA TYR A 64 -3.27 -8.95 1.34
C TYR A 64 -4.48 -8.51 2.18
N ASP A 65 -4.68 -9.19 3.31
CA ASP A 65 -5.84 -9.04 4.20
C ASP A 65 -5.78 -7.83 5.15
N HIS A 66 -4.63 -7.16 5.32
CA HIS A 66 -4.55 -5.88 6.02
C HIS A 66 -4.39 -4.70 5.06
N SER A 67 -4.75 -4.88 3.79
CA SER A 67 -4.87 -3.79 2.83
C SER A 67 -6.09 -2.92 3.14
N TYR A 68 -6.01 -1.61 2.87
CA TYR A 68 -7.12 -0.69 3.15
C TYR A 68 -8.44 -1.10 2.45
N PRO A 69 -8.42 -1.66 1.21
CA PRO A 69 -9.65 -2.21 0.59
C PRO A 69 -10.26 -3.34 1.39
N HIS A 70 -9.44 -4.27 1.87
CA HIS A 70 -9.92 -5.41 2.63
C HIS A 70 -10.48 -4.95 3.98
N LEU A 71 -9.76 -4.08 4.69
CA LEU A 71 -10.19 -3.51 5.97
C LEU A 71 -11.52 -2.75 5.82
N LEU A 72 -11.70 -1.99 4.74
CA LEU A 72 -12.98 -1.34 4.44
C LEU A 72 -14.11 -2.35 4.34
N HIS A 73 -13.91 -3.40 3.54
CA HIS A 73 -14.93 -4.41 3.29
C HIS A 73 -15.29 -5.23 4.53
N THR A 74 -14.29 -5.71 5.28
CA THR A 74 -14.49 -6.71 6.35
C THR A 74 -14.66 -6.12 7.73
N ARG A 75 -14.28 -4.86 7.95
CA ARG A 75 -14.34 -4.21 9.26
C ARG A 75 -15.10 -2.89 9.24
N TYR A 76 -14.67 -1.93 8.44
CA TYR A 76 -15.12 -0.54 8.61
C TYR A 76 -16.52 -0.25 8.08
N LEU A 77 -16.91 -0.86 6.96
CA LEU A 77 -18.24 -0.68 6.38
C LEU A 77 -19.36 -1.47 7.10
N GLY A 78 -18.99 -2.29 8.10
CA GLY A 78 -19.87 -3.16 8.89
C GLY A 78 -20.45 -4.34 8.11
N ASP A 79 -21.13 -5.26 8.78
CA ASP A 79 -21.73 -6.42 8.11
C ASP A 79 -22.92 -6.02 7.22
N HIS A 80 -22.98 -6.58 6.02
CA HIS A 80 -24.13 -6.44 5.13
C HIS A 80 -24.28 -7.72 4.29
N PRO A 81 -25.36 -8.50 4.43
CA PRO A 81 -25.47 -9.85 3.84
C PRO A 81 -25.45 -9.85 2.31
N ASN A 82 -25.85 -8.74 1.68
CA ASN A 82 -25.85 -8.61 0.22
C ASN A 82 -24.73 -7.70 -0.32
N ARG A 83 -23.72 -7.37 0.49
CA ARG A 83 -22.60 -6.54 0.00
C ARG A 83 -21.58 -7.43 -0.70
N THR A 84 -21.24 -7.07 -1.92
CA THR A 84 -20.13 -7.67 -2.67
C THR A 84 -18.96 -6.72 -2.73
N HIS A 85 -17.75 -7.27 -2.66
CA HIS A 85 -16.50 -6.54 -2.89
C HIS A 85 -15.71 -7.18 -4.02
N GLU A 86 -15.44 -6.40 -5.07
CA GLU A 86 -14.54 -6.78 -6.16
C GLU A 86 -13.16 -6.14 -5.93
N PHE A 87 -12.23 -6.92 -5.40
CA PHE A 87 -10.88 -6.45 -5.09
C PHE A 87 -9.93 -6.74 -6.26
N LEU A 88 -9.68 -5.75 -7.11
CA LEU A 88 -8.98 -5.89 -8.40
C LEU A 88 -7.60 -5.23 -8.45
N ALA A 89 -7.17 -4.55 -7.38
CA ALA A 89 -5.85 -3.95 -7.32
C ALA A 89 -4.73 -4.98 -7.55
N CYS A 90 -3.69 -4.55 -8.25
CA CYS A 90 -2.61 -5.41 -8.68
C CYS A 90 -1.26 -4.70 -8.56
N SER A 91 -0.30 -5.34 -7.90
CA SER A 91 1.07 -4.81 -7.80
C SER A 91 1.64 -4.48 -9.18
N GLY A 92 2.35 -3.36 -9.32
CA GLY A 92 2.95 -2.92 -10.58
C GLY A 92 1.99 -2.34 -11.62
N ALA A 93 0.67 -2.30 -11.35
CA ALA A 93 -0.28 -1.70 -12.28
C ALA A 93 -0.05 -0.17 -12.42
N THR A 94 -0.01 0.31 -13.66
CA THR A 94 -0.09 1.73 -14.01
C THR A 94 -1.53 2.21 -14.09
N THR A 95 -1.76 3.52 -14.20
CA THR A 95 -3.12 4.03 -14.46
C THR A 95 -3.72 3.51 -15.78
N THR A 96 -2.88 3.25 -16.79
CA THR A 96 -3.30 2.60 -18.04
C THR A 96 -3.81 1.18 -17.80
N ASP A 97 -3.14 0.40 -16.94
CA ASP A 97 -3.58 -0.95 -16.59
C ASP A 97 -4.89 -0.93 -15.79
N ILE A 98 -5.09 0.08 -14.93
CA ILE A 98 -6.37 0.26 -14.24
C ILE A 98 -7.51 0.43 -15.25
N VAL A 99 -7.32 1.28 -16.27
CA VAL A 99 -8.34 1.54 -17.30
C VAL A 99 -8.58 0.35 -18.20
N THR A 100 -7.53 -0.36 -18.60
CA THR A 100 -7.62 -1.40 -19.64
C THR A 100 -7.86 -2.80 -19.10
N LEU A 101 -7.42 -3.09 -17.87
CA LEU A 101 -7.47 -4.44 -17.29
C LEU A 101 -8.39 -4.53 -16.07
N GLN A 102 -8.47 -3.50 -15.22
CA GLN A 102 -9.21 -3.58 -13.96
C GLN A 102 -10.66 -3.08 -14.10
N LEU A 103 -10.86 -1.81 -14.46
CA LEU A 103 -12.19 -1.19 -14.58
C LEU A 103 -13.16 -1.93 -15.53
N PRO A 104 -12.74 -2.53 -16.66
CA PRO A 104 -13.65 -3.25 -17.55
C PRO A 104 -14.24 -4.54 -16.94
N THR A 105 -13.60 -5.09 -15.90
CA THR A 105 -14.03 -6.36 -15.28
C THR A 105 -15.08 -6.19 -14.18
N ILE A 106 -15.30 -4.96 -13.74
CA ILE A 106 -16.18 -4.62 -12.62
C ILE A 106 -17.66 -4.81 -12.97
N SER A 107 -18.44 -5.35 -12.03
CA SER A 107 -19.89 -5.40 -12.16
C SER A 107 -20.55 -4.05 -11.83
N GLU A 108 -21.32 -3.52 -12.79
CA GLU A 108 -21.97 -2.20 -12.70
C GLU A 108 -23.46 -2.25 -12.33
N PRO A 109 -24.05 -1.17 -11.78
CA PRO A 109 -23.38 0.03 -11.27
C PRO A 109 -22.77 -0.21 -9.88
N LEU A 110 -21.68 0.49 -9.57
CA LEU A 110 -21.03 0.52 -8.26
C LEU A 110 -21.62 1.59 -7.34
N ASP A 111 -21.68 1.29 -6.04
CA ASP A 111 -22.03 2.27 -5.01
C ASP A 111 -20.77 2.96 -4.46
N LEU A 112 -19.67 2.20 -4.29
CA LEU A 112 -18.39 2.69 -3.77
C LEU A 112 -17.23 2.17 -4.64
N LEU A 113 -16.26 3.03 -4.95
CA LEU A 113 -15.01 2.66 -5.62
C LEU A 113 -13.82 3.31 -4.91
N THR A 114 -12.76 2.54 -4.67
CA THR A 114 -11.46 3.10 -4.23
C THR A 114 -10.41 2.90 -5.31
N ILE A 115 -9.56 3.91 -5.53
CA ILE A 115 -8.52 3.92 -6.56
C ILE A 115 -7.20 4.35 -5.92
N SER A 116 -6.13 3.61 -6.20
CA SER A 116 -4.74 4.02 -5.93
C SER A 116 -3.92 3.85 -7.20
N GLY A 117 -3.24 4.88 -7.68
CA GLY A 117 -2.42 4.79 -8.88
C GLY A 117 -1.66 6.08 -9.17
N GLY A 118 -0.64 5.99 -10.01
CA GLY A 118 0.23 7.11 -10.38
C GLY A 118 1.68 6.94 -9.93
N GLY A 119 1.94 6.16 -8.88
CA GLY A 119 3.30 5.89 -8.38
C GLY A 119 4.17 5.17 -9.41
N ASN A 120 3.62 4.14 -10.06
CA ASN A 120 4.31 3.45 -11.16
C ASN A 120 4.48 4.36 -12.40
N ASP A 121 3.46 5.18 -12.74
CA ASP A 121 3.48 6.10 -13.88
C ASP A 121 4.64 7.13 -13.78
N VAL A 122 4.95 7.61 -12.57
CA VAL A 122 6.03 8.59 -12.36
C VAL A 122 7.42 7.97 -12.17
N GLY A 123 7.53 6.63 -12.23
CA GLY A 123 8.81 5.94 -12.14
C GLY A 123 9.42 5.90 -10.74
N LEU A 124 8.62 5.57 -9.71
CA LEU A 124 9.09 5.45 -8.33
C LEU A 124 10.24 4.42 -8.20
N THR A 125 10.16 3.28 -8.88
CA THR A 125 11.17 2.20 -8.79
C THR A 125 12.59 2.67 -9.15
N PRO A 126 12.83 3.32 -10.32
CA PRO A 126 14.12 3.94 -10.64
C PRO A 126 14.64 4.91 -9.58
N ILE A 127 13.76 5.72 -8.98
CA ILE A 127 14.12 6.69 -7.93
C ILE A 127 14.57 5.94 -6.67
N LEU A 128 13.80 4.96 -6.20
CA LEU A 128 14.15 4.19 -5.00
C LEU A 128 15.45 3.41 -5.18
N ASN A 129 15.68 2.84 -6.36
CA ASN A 129 16.96 2.20 -6.64
C ASN A 129 18.11 3.21 -6.63
N SER A 130 17.97 4.33 -7.33
CA SER A 130 19.08 5.27 -7.52
C SER A 130 19.39 6.09 -6.27
N CYS A 131 18.37 6.39 -5.47
CA CYS A 131 18.45 7.32 -4.35
C CYS A 131 18.43 6.66 -2.97
N VAL A 132 18.09 5.38 -2.85
CA VAL A 132 17.87 4.75 -1.54
C VAL A 132 18.60 3.42 -1.42
N TYR A 133 18.23 2.43 -2.23
CA TYR A 133 18.68 1.06 -2.01
C TYR A 133 19.89 0.65 -2.81
N GLN A 134 20.09 1.24 -3.99
CA GLN A 134 21.14 0.86 -4.92
C GLN A 134 21.21 -0.68 -5.06
N ILE A 135 20.06 -1.33 -5.24
CA ILE A 135 19.96 -2.79 -5.44
C ILE A 135 20.67 -3.15 -6.75
N PHE A 136 20.44 -2.34 -7.78
CA PHE A 136 21.22 -2.36 -9.00
C PHE A 136 22.36 -1.34 -8.90
N PRO A 137 23.51 -1.60 -9.54
CA PRO A 137 24.60 -0.64 -9.61
C PRO A 137 24.14 0.73 -10.14
N THR A 138 24.65 1.78 -9.50
CA THR A 138 24.38 3.18 -9.84
C THR A 138 25.69 3.94 -10.02
N GLU A 139 25.71 4.87 -10.95
CA GLU A 139 26.82 5.80 -11.15
C GLU A 139 26.59 7.10 -10.37
N PRO A 140 27.64 7.88 -10.07
CA PRO A 140 27.49 9.22 -9.52
C PRO A 140 26.57 10.08 -10.43
N GLY A 141 25.52 10.66 -9.87
CA GLY A 141 24.55 11.47 -10.62
C GLY A 141 23.26 10.75 -11.02
N ASP A 142 23.17 9.42 -10.86
CA ASP A 142 21.98 8.65 -11.22
C ASP A 142 20.77 9.02 -10.36
N CYS A 143 20.96 9.30 -9.07
CA CYS A 143 19.86 9.73 -8.20
C CYS A 143 19.27 11.07 -8.67
N GLU A 144 20.12 12.07 -8.94
CA GLU A 144 19.69 13.37 -9.42
C GLU A 144 19.01 13.26 -10.79
N LYS A 145 19.48 12.35 -11.66
CA LYS A 145 18.85 12.06 -12.94
C LYS A 145 17.46 11.43 -12.75
N ALA A 146 17.33 10.45 -11.88
CA ALA A 146 16.06 9.79 -11.58
C ALA A 146 15.03 10.77 -11.00
N ILE A 147 15.45 11.65 -10.09
CA ILE A 147 14.60 12.72 -9.53
C ILE A 147 14.13 13.68 -10.63
N ARG A 148 15.04 14.15 -11.50
CA ARG A 148 14.68 15.05 -12.61
C ARG A 148 13.67 14.42 -13.56
N GLU A 149 13.86 13.14 -13.89
CA GLU A 149 12.93 12.41 -14.77
C GLU A 149 11.57 12.19 -14.10
N GLY A 150 11.54 11.86 -12.82
CA GLY A 150 10.30 11.79 -12.05
C GLY A 150 9.54 13.11 -12.07
N TYR A 151 10.21 14.24 -11.80
CA TYR A 151 9.58 15.56 -11.92
C TYR A 151 9.08 15.88 -13.32
N ARG A 152 9.81 15.47 -14.37
CA ARG A 152 9.35 15.62 -15.75
C ARG A 152 8.01 14.92 -15.94
N ARG A 153 7.90 13.65 -15.54
CA ARG A 153 6.67 12.85 -15.66
C ARG A 153 5.51 13.37 -14.79
N ILE A 154 5.81 13.88 -13.60
CA ILE A 154 4.81 14.49 -12.69
C ILE A 154 4.21 15.75 -13.32
N HIS A 155 5.04 16.62 -13.91
CA HIS A 155 4.61 17.91 -14.43
C HIS A 155 4.12 17.88 -15.88
N ASP A 156 4.46 16.82 -16.62
CA ASP A 156 3.97 16.61 -17.98
C ASP A 156 2.46 16.41 -17.98
N GLN A 157 1.76 17.31 -18.67
CA GLN A 157 0.32 17.33 -18.76
C GLN A 157 -0.24 16.14 -19.56
N SER A 158 0.60 15.50 -20.37
CA SER A 158 0.26 14.34 -21.21
C SER A 158 0.55 12.99 -20.56
N GLU A 159 1.14 12.98 -19.36
CA GLU A 159 1.49 11.78 -18.60
C GLU A 159 0.52 11.59 -17.42
N LEU A 160 0.99 11.71 -16.17
CA LEU A 160 0.22 11.40 -14.95
C LEU A 160 -1.15 12.08 -14.93
N ARG A 161 -1.21 13.39 -15.24
CA ARG A 161 -2.47 14.13 -15.19
C ARG A 161 -3.48 13.57 -16.20
N LYS A 162 -3.05 13.32 -17.43
CA LYS A 162 -3.90 12.80 -18.49
C LYS A 162 -4.39 11.40 -18.14
N ASN A 163 -3.48 10.49 -17.80
CA ASN A 163 -3.84 9.10 -17.55
C ASN A 163 -4.73 8.95 -16.30
N MET A 164 -4.49 9.75 -15.26
CA MET A 164 -5.38 9.78 -14.10
C MET A 164 -6.75 10.38 -14.45
N THR A 165 -6.80 11.40 -15.31
CA THR A 165 -8.09 11.96 -15.77
C THR A 165 -8.90 10.92 -16.54
N GLU A 166 -8.27 10.18 -17.44
CA GLU A 166 -8.89 9.07 -18.18
C GLU A 166 -9.35 7.95 -17.23
N THR A 167 -8.57 7.66 -16.20
CA THR A 167 -8.94 6.71 -15.15
C THR A 167 -10.22 7.14 -14.43
N LEU A 168 -10.32 8.41 -14.02
CA LEU A 168 -11.51 8.91 -13.32
C LEU A 168 -12.73 9.03 -14.25
N GLN A 169 -12.54 9.37 -15.52
CA GLN A 169 -13.61 9.37 -16.50
C GLN A 169 -14.15 7.94 -16.72
N SER A 170 -13.27 6.96 -16.89
CA SER A 170 -13.65 5.56 -17.01
C SER A 170 -14.36 5.07 -15.75
N ALA A 171 -13.82 5.36 -14.57
CA ALA A 171 -14.44 5.06 -13.28
C ALA A 171 -15.85 5.67 -13.17
N LYS A 172 -16.05 6.92 -13.60
CA LYS A 172 -17.36 7.59 -13.57
C LYS A 172 -18.44 6.79 -14.27
N THR A 173 -18.12 6.13 -15.39
CA THR A 173 -19.07 5.31 -16.15
C THR A 173 -19.54 4.07 -15.40
N LYS A 174 -18.75 3.58 -14.44
CA LYS A 174 -19.05 2.39 -13.62
C LYS A 174 -19.91 2.70 -12.41
N MET A 175 -20.03 3.97 -12.02
CA MET A 175 -20.66 4.36 -10.77
C MET A 175 -22.17 4.53 -10.92
N ASN A 176 -22.89 4.32 -9.81
CA ASN A 176 -24.27 4.72 -9.69
C ASN A 176 -24.37 6.25 -9.87
N PRO A 177 -25.10 6.75 -10.89
CA PRO A 177 -25.11 8.17 -11.22
C PRO A 177 -25.85 9.03 -10.19
N GLU A 178 -26.70 8.44 -9.34
CA GLU A 178 -27.49 9.19 -8.36
C GLU A 178 -26.75 9.39 -7.04
N TYR A 179 -25.86 8.47 -6.66
CA TYR A 179 -25.26 8.48 -5.32
C TYR A 179 -23.90 7.78 -5.19
N GLY A 180 -23.31 7.25 -6.26
CA GLY A 180 -22.03 6.55 -6.20
C GLY A 180 -20.89 7.47 -5.77
N VAL A 181 -19.94 6.94 -5.00
CA VAL A 181 -18.77 7.70 -4.49
C VAL A 181 -17.47 7.02 -4.91
N VAL A 182 -16.50 7.82 -5.37
CA VAL A 182 -15.16 7.36 -5.73
C VAL A 182 -14.14 8.01 -4.80
N TYR A 183 -13.28 7.21 -4.20
CA TYR A 183 -12.13 7.67 -3.42
C TYR A 183 -10.84 7.45 -4.18
N VAL A 184 -10.05 8.51 -4.34
CA VAL A 184 -8.68 8.44 -4.86
C VAL A 184 -7.72 8.60 -3.69
N VAL A 185 -6.91 7.59 -3.43
CA VAL A 185 -5.95 7.59 -2.33
C VAL A 185 -4.63 8.18 -2.80
N GLY A 186 -4.12 9.16 -2.05
CA GLY A 186 -2.80 9.76 -2.31
C GLY A 186 -1.64 8.87 -1.83
N TYR A 187 -0.51 9.50 -1.57
CA TYR A 187 0.68 8.90 -0.96
C TYR A 187 1.09 9.71 0.28
N ALA A 188 1.97 9.15 1.10
CA ALA A 188 2.57 9.87 2.22
C ALA A 188 4.09 9.91 2.10
N GLY A 189 4.67 10.99 2.60
CA GLY A 189 6.10 11.21 2.63
C GLY A 189 6.80 10.11 3.39
N PHE A 190 7.87 9.57 2.82
CA PHE A 190 8.54 8.41 3.41
C PHE A 190 9.52 8.76 4.52
N PHE A 191 10.00 10.01 4.56
CA PHE A 191 11.10 10.41 5.42
C PHE A 191 10.74 11.61 6.29
N GLY A 192 11.12 11.57 7.57
CA GLY A 192 11.30 12.76 8.39
C GLY A 192 12.34 13.68 7.75
N THR A 193 12.23 14.99 7.95
CA THR A 193 13.12 16.00 7.35
C THR A 193 13.55 17.10 8.33
N GLU A 194 13.26 16.89 9.62
CA GLU A 194 13.39 17.88 10.69
C GLU A 194 14.83 18.02 11.20
N ASP A 195 15.63 16.96 11.15
CA ASP A 195 17.01 16.95 11.64
C ASP A 195 17.97 16.12 10.78
N GLY A 196 19.27 16.22 11.09
CA GLY A 196 20.35 15.54 10.39
C GLY A 196 20.72 14.16 10.91
N LEU A 197 19.92 13.53 11.78
CA LEU A 197 20.27 12.25 12.41
C LEU A 197 20.56 11.16 11.38
N CYS A 198 19.81 11.15 10.27
CA CYS A 198 20.00 10.21 9.17
C CYS A 198 21.08 10.58 8.14
N ASN A 199 21.84 11.66 8.33
CA ASN A 199 22.82 12.09 7.32
C ASN A 199 23.90 11.04 7.02
N ASN A 200 24.20 10.16 7.98
CA ASN A 200 25.17 9.08 7.82
C ASN A 200 24.51 7.71 7.62
N VAL A 201 23.18 7.66 7.46
CA VAL A 201 22.44 6.42 7.21
C VAL A 201 22.46 6.14 5.71
N THR A 202 22.81 4.91 5.34
CA THR A 202 22.73 4.42 3.97
C THR A 202 22.01 3.08 3.93
N TRP A 203 21.12 2.95 2.97
CA TRP A 203 20.39 1.72 2.68
C TRP A 203 20.92 1.03 1.41
N SER A 204 22.08 1.48 0.92
CA SER A 204 22.82 0.83 -0.16
C SER A 204 23.07 -0.64 0.16
N LEU A 205 22.51 -1.54 -0.66
CA LEU A 205 22.61 -2.97 -0.45
C LEU A 205 24.05 -3.48 -0.58
N TRP A 206 24.81 -2.91 -1.52
CA TRP A 206 26.19 -3.32 -1.81
C TRP A 206 27.24 -2.58 -1.00
N GLY A 207 26.86 -1.54 -0.25
CA GLY A 207 27.83 -0.62 0.35
C GLY A 207 28.94 -1.34 1.11
N ASP A 208 28.59 -2.32 1.96
CA ASP A 208 29.55 -3.03 2.81
C ASP A 208 30.33 -4.15 2.09
N LEU A 209 29.77 -4.70 1.00
CA LEU A 209 30.40 -5.75 0.20
C LEU A 209 31.28 -5.18 -0.92
N ARG A 210 31.02 -3.95 -1.35
CA ARG A 210 31.67 -3.25 -2.45
C ARG A 210 32.01 -1.81 -2.06
N PRO A 211 33.09 -1.60 -1.29
CA PRO A 211 33.52 -0.27 -0.86
C PRO A 211 33.91 0.66 -2.03
N ASP A 212 34.16 0.08 -3.20
CA ASP A 212 34.49 0.76 -4.45
C ASP A 212 33.28 1.44 -5.12
N LEU A 213 32.05 1.07 -4.73
CA LEU A 213 30.84 1.66 -5.29
C LEU A 213 30.40 2.92 -4.51
N PRO A 214 29.86 3.94 -5.20
CA PRO A 214 29.32 5.11 -4.53
C PRO A 214 28.13 4.73 -3.65
N ARG A 215 28.15 5.17 -2.39
CA ARG A 215 27.05 4.96 -1.45
C ARG A 215 26.14 6.18 -1.40
N GLN A 216 24.84 5.97 -1.58
CA GLN A 216 23.85 7.01 -1.38
C GLN A 216 23.49 7.10 0.11
N TYR A 217 23.58 8.31 0.66
CA TYR A 217 23.24 8.61 2.06
C TYR A 217 21.93 9.39 2.14
N LEU A 218 21.16 9.14 3.20
CA LEU A 218 19.86 9.74 3.47
C LEU A 218 19.98 11.12 4.14
N GLY A 219 20.77 11.99 3.53
CA GLY A 219 20.92 13.38 3.94
C GLY A 219 19.60 14.14 3.94
N VAL A 220 19.49 15.16 4.80
CA VAL A 220 18.26 16.01 4.89
C VAL A 220 17.84 16.54 3.52
N GLY A 221 18.78 17.00 2.70
CA GLY A 221 18.48 17.53 1.37
C GLY A 221 17.79 16.51 0.47
N LEU A 222 18.34 15.30 0.38
CA LEU A 222 17.72 14.21 -0.40
C LEU A 222 16.36 13.82 0.17
N ARG A 223 16.24 13.66 1.50
CA ARG A 223 14.96 13.31 2.13
C ARG A 223 13.87 14.34 1.83
N ARG A 224 14.19 15.63 1.87
CA ARG A 224 13.27 16.72 1.48
C ARG A 224 12.89 16.67 0.02
N GLU A 225 13.85 16.35 -0.86
CA GLU A 225 13.58 16.24 -2.29
C GLU A 225 12.61 15.09 -2.58
N LEU A 226 12.86 13.90 -2.02
CA LEU A 226 11.97 12.74 -2.18
C LEU A 226 10.56 13.00 -1.63
N ASP A 227 10.47 13.68 -0.49
CA ASP A 227 9.19 14.09 0.11
C ASP A 227 8.46 15.13 -0.76
N SER A 228 9.19 16.10 -1.34
CA SER A 228 8.64 17.09 -2.27
C SER A 228 8.10 16.45 -3.56
N MET A 229 8.69 15.33 -4.01
CA MET A 229 8.15 14.57 -5.14
C MET A 229 6.80 13.93 -4.79
N VAL A 230 6.66 13.37 -3.59
CA VAL A 230 5.38 12.81 -3.11
C VAL A 230 4.30 13.89 -3.05
N GLU A 231 4.64 15.07 -2.50
CA GLU A 231 3.74 16.21 -2.45
C GLU A 231 3.31 16.67 -3.87
N ALA A 232 4.23 16.66 -4.84
CA ALA A 232 3.95 17.01 -6.22
C ALA A 232 2.99 16.00 -6.90
N VAL A 233 3.18 14.69 -6.68
CA VAL A 233 2.25 13.64 -7.15
C VAL A 233 0.86 13.86 -6.53
N ASN A 234 0.78 14.02 -5.21
CA ASN A 234 -0.49 14.26 -4.51
C ASN A 234 -1.19 15.53 -5.02
N GLY A 235 -0.44 16.58 -5.36
CA GLY A 235 -0.99 17.79 -5.98
C GLY A 235 -1.72 17.50 -7.29
N VAL A 236 -1.12 16.68 -8.17
CA VAL A 236 -1.76 16.25 -9.42
C VAL A 236 -2.99 15.39 -9.15
N LEU A 237 -2.87 14.36 -8.33
CA LEU A 237 -3.97 13.44 -8.02
C LEU A 237 -5.16 14.16 -7.39
N ARG A 238 -4.91 15.05 -6.42
CA ARG A 238 -5.92 15.89 -5.77
C ARG A 238 -6.65 16.76 -6.80
N ASN A 239 -5.91 17.47 -7.64
CA ASN A 239 -6.49 18.37 -8.63
C ASN A 239 -7.38 17.64 -9.63
N VAL A 240 -6.92 16.49 -10.15
CA VAL A 240 -7.68 15.66 -11.08
C VAL A 240 -8.92 15.07 -10.39
N THR A 241 -8.80 14.64 -9.14
CA THR A 241 -9.92 14.11 -8.35
C THR A 241 -11.02 15.16 -8.15
N LEU A 242 -10.64 16.37 -7.71
CA LEU A 242 -11.60 17.45 -7.49
C LEU A 242 -12.25 17.92 -8.80
N ALA A 243 -11.52 17.88 -9.91
CA ALA A 243 -12.04 18.23 -11.23
C ALA A 243 -13.03 17.20 -11.79
N ALA A 244 -12.99 15.94 -11.33
CA ALA A 244 -13.86 14.86 -11.84
C ALA A 244 -15.32 14.98 -11.36
N GLY A 245 -15.56 15.66 -10.23
CA GLY A 245 -16.89 15.94 -9.71
C GLY A 245 -16.98 15.88 -8.18
N ARG A 246 -18.15 16.22 -7.64
CA ARG A 246 -18.41 16.26 -6.19
C ARG A 246 -18.42 14.87 -5.55
N ASN A 247 -18.66 13.85 -6.36
CA ASN A 247 -18.67 12.45 -5.93
C ASN A 247 -17.27 11.81 -5.91
N PHE A 248 -16.24 12.52 -6.38
CA PHE A 248 -14.85 12.10 -6.36
C PHE A 248 -14.14 12.78 -5.18
N ARG A 249 -13.57 11.98 -4.28
CA ARG A 249 -12.99 12.44 -3.01
C ARG A 249 -11.54 12.01 -2.91
N PHE A 250 -10.66 12.94 -2.55
CA PHE A 250 -9.23 12.67 -2.42
C PHE A 250 -8.87 12.36 -0.96
N VAL A 251 -8.23 11.22 -0.72
CA VAL A 251 -7.79 10.79 0.61
C VAL A 251 -6.34 11.20 0.80
N GLU A 252 -6.15 12.29 1.53
CA GLU A 252 -4.84 12.77 1.97
C GLU A 252 -4.52 12.23 3.36
N TYR A 253 -3.53 11.35 3.48
CA TYR A 253 -3.17 10.73 4.76
C TYR A 253 -1.75 11.08 5.24
N ASP A 254 -0.99 11.85 4.45
CA ASP A 254 0.37 12.25 4.79
C ASP A 254 0.46 13.00 6.13
N HIS A 255 -0.50 13.90 6.39
CA HIS A 255 -0.56 14.64 7.64
C HIS A 255 -0.67 13.72 8.87
N VAL A 256 -1.47 12.66 8.79
CA VAL A 256 -1.63 11.68 9.89
C VAL A 256 -0.33 10.91 10.12
N VAL A 257 0.32 10.49 9.03
CA VAL A 257 1.60 9.78 9.07
C VAL A 257 2.68 10.68 9.70
N ARG A 258 2.75 11.96 9.34
CA ARG A 258 3.64 12.95 9.95
C ARG A 258 3.35 13.15 11.44
N GLU A 259 2.09 13.37 11.80
CA GLU A 259 1.67 13.61 13.20
C GLU A 259 1.99 12.44 14.12
N ARG A 260 1.73 11.21 13.67
CA ARG A 260 2.04 10.00 14.46
C ARG A 260 3.48 9.53 14.34
N ARG A 261 4.29 10.27 13.57
CA ARG A 261 5.72 10.00 13.36
C ARG A 261 5.92 8.63 12.74
N GLY A 262 5.24 8.40 11.64
CA GLY A 262 5.16 7.18 10.85
C GLY A 262 6.34 6.90 9.92
N ARG A 263 7.13 7.92 9.63
CA ARG A 263 8.11 7.91 8.54
C ARG A 263 9.43 7.26 8.94
N TYR A 264 10.30 6.97 7.98
CA TYR A 264 11.71 6.69 8.26
C TYR A 264 12.41 7.97 8.70
N CYS A 265 13.52 7.88 9.43
CA CYS A 265 14.33 9.04 9.78
C CYS A 265 13.56 10.12 10.57
N GLU A 266 12.62 9.68 11.40
CA GLU A 266 11.88 10.53 12.34
C GLU A 266 12.79 11.05 13.46
N LYS A 267 12.57 12.29 13.91
CA LYS A 267 13.44 12.98 14.88
C LYS A 267 13.74 12.18 16.15
N GLY A 268 14.98 11.74 16.35
CA GLY A 268 15.35 10.93 17.53
C GLY A 268 15.08 9.42 17.39
N VAL A 269 14.80 8.95 16.17
CA VAL A 269 14.87 7.52 15.81
C VAL A 269 16.25 7.24 15.23
N ASN A 270 16.99 6.32 15.85
CA ASN A 270 18.24 5.82 15.29
C ASN A 270 17.93 4.76 14.23
N GLU A 271 18.18 5.08 12.96
CA GLU A 271 17.96 4.17 11.84
C GLU A 271 19.20 3.32 11.52
N PRO A 272 19.05 2.11 10.95
CA PRO A 272 17.79 1.43 10.60
C PRO A 272 17.03 0.90 11.83
N ASN A 273 15.71 1.05 11.86
CA ASN A 273 14.85 0.54 12.93
C ASN A 273 13.53 -0.06 12.42
N PRO A 274 13.61 -1.18 11.68
CA PRO A 274 12.51 -1.68 10.86
C PRO A 274 11.30 -2.19 11.66
N ASN A 275 11.50 -2.49 12.95
CA ASN A 275 10.45 -2.99 13.83
C ASN A 275 10.04 -1.98 14.90
N ARG A 276 10.39 -0.69 14.73
CA ARG A 276 9.96 0.32 15.70
C ARG A 276 8.44 0.40 15.74
N VAL A 277 7.93 0.66 16.93
CA VAL A 277 6.51 0.96 17.14
C VAL A 277 6.16 2.26 16.40
N GLY A 278 5.03 2.25 15.71
CA GLY A 278 4.52 3.40 14.99
C GLY A 278 5.22 3.70 13.66
N LEU A 279 6.00 2.77 13.10
CA LEU A 279 6.47 2.89 11.72
C LEU A 279 5.35 2.50 10.75
N ASP A 280 5.05 3.39 9.81
CA ASP A 280 3.95 3.27 8.84
C ASP A 280 4.28 2.46 7.61
N PHE A 281 5.56 2.33 7.30
CA PHE A 281 6.02 1.74 6.05
C PHE A 281 7.01 0.61 6.32
N TYR A 282 7.07 -0.35 5.40
CA TYR A 282 8.04 -1.43 5.50
C TYR A 282 9.46 -0.94 5.21
N GLU A 283 10.32 -1.01 6.21
CA GLU A 283 11.77 -0.94 6.04
C GLU A 283 12.36 -2.34 5.80
N TRP A 284 13.57 -2.41 5.24
CA TRP A 284 14.35 -3.65 5.20
C TRP A 284 14.44 -4.33 6.56
N GLY A 285 14.03 -5.61 6.61
CA GLY A 285 14.08 -6.41 7.83
C GLY A 285 12.92 -6.15 8.80
N THR A 286 11.87 -5.47 8.34
CA THR A 286 10.59 -5.44 9.07
C THR A 286 10.08 -6.87 9.21
N VAL A 287 9.52 -7.21 10.37
CA VAL A 287 8.86 -8.48 10.68
C VAL A 287 7.51 -8.14 11.31
N ASP A 288 6.44 -8.51 10.63
CA ASP A 288 5.07 -8.26 11.08
C ASP A 288 4.37 -9.54 11.56
N VAL A 289 3.25 -9.36 12.26
CA VAL A 289 2.40 -10.45 12.71
C VAL A 289 1.89 -11.24 11.49
N GLY A 290 2.18 -12.54 11.45
CA GLY A 290 1.87 -13.40 10.31
C GLY A 290 3.08 -13.72 9.43
N ASP A 291 4.20 -13.00 9.57
CA ASP A 291 5.46 -13.37 8.93
C ASP A 291 5.97 -14.67 9.59
N ASN A 292 6.26 -15.70 8.77
CA ASN A 292 6.65 -17.02 9.26
C ASN A 292 8.11 -17.00 9.75
N SER A 293 8.34 -16.65 11.01
CA SER A 293 9.68 -16.51 11.62
C SER A 293 10.44 -17.83 11.78
N THR A 294 9.84 -18.98 11.46
CA THR A 294 10.39 -20.33 11.66
C THR A 294 10.68 -21.10 10.36
N GLY A 295 10.48 -20.50 9.19
CA GLY A 295 10.98 -21.08 7.94
C GLY A 295 12.51 -21.12 7.96
N ASN A 296 13.13 -22.18 7.47
CA ASN A 296 14.58 -22.45 7.55
C ASN A 296 15.48 -21.47 6.74
N GLY A 297 14.98 -20.27 6.45
CA GLY A 297 15.74 -19.11 6.02
C GLY A 297 15.34 -17.94 6.90
N SER A 298 16.31 -17.26 7.50
CA SER A 298 16.11 -15.94 8.08
C SER A 298 15.72 -14.96 6.97
N TRP A 299 14.45 -14.93 6.56
CA TRP A 299 13.91 -14.04 5.53
C TRP A 299 13.65 -12.61 6.06
N SER A 300 14.00 -12.35 7.33
CA SER A 300 14.00 -11.05 8.01
C SER A 300 15.26 -10.21 7.75
N ALA A 301 16.14 -10.62 6.83
CA ALA A 301 17.42 -9.96 6.57
C ALA A 301 17.43 -9.31 5.18
N ARG A 302 18.20 -8.21 5.05
CA ARG A 302 18.62 -7.67 3.74
C ARG A 302 19.07 -8.82 2.80
N PRO A 303 18.80 -8.73 1.48
CA PRO A 303 19.22 -9.76 0.53
C PRO A 303 20.69 -10.14 0.75
N ARG A 304 20.97 -11.44 0.90
CA ARG A 304 22.36 -11.92 0.97
C ARG A 304 22.95 -11.92 -0.43
N GLU A 305 24.27 -11.76 -0.54
CA GLU A 305 25.01 -11.79 -1.81
C GLU A 305 24.61 -12.97 -2.71
N LYS A 306 24.48 -14.18 -2.16
CA LYS A 306 24.06 -15.39 -2.92
C LYS A 306 22.62 -15.34 -3.43
N ASP A 307 21.74 -14.63 -2.74
CA ASP A 307 20.34 -14.50 -3.14
C ASP A 307 20.23 -13.49 -4.30
N VAL A 308 21.08 -12.46 -4.32
CA VAL A 308 21.20 -11.52 -5.44
C VAL A 308 21.95 -12.15 -6.62
N GLU A 309 23.05 -12.86 -6.41
CA GLU A 309 23.77 -13.58 -7.48
C GLU A 309 22.82 -14.57 -8.19
N ARG A 310 22.00 -15.31 -7.43
CA ARG A 310 20.96 -16.17 -7.99
C ARG A 310 19.99 -15.37 -8.86
N TRP A 311 19.56 -14.19 -8.40
CA TRP A 311 18.65 -13.33 -9.13
C TRP A 311 19.28 -12.74 -10.40
N VAL A 312 20.55 -12.33 -10.38
CA VAL A 312 21.27 -11.92 -11.60
C VAL A 312 21.24 -13.08 -12.60
N GLN A 313 21.55 -14.30 -12.16
CA GLN A 313 21.53 -15.49 -13.01
C GLN A 313 20.13 -15.87 -13.52
N GLU A 314 19.08 -15.72 -12.70
CA GLU A 314 17.69 -15.96 -13.13
C GLU A 314 17.20 -14.89 -14.10
N THR A 315 17.58 -13.63 -13.88
CA THR A 315 17.28 -12.50 -14.78
C THR A 315 17.91 -12.74 -16.15
N LEU A 316 19.17 -13.15 -16.20
CA LEU A 316 19.89 -13.47 -17.45
C LEU A 316 19.30 -14.68 -18.20
N LYS A 317 18.65 -15.61 -17.51
CA LYS A 317 17.94 -16.73 -18.16
C LYS A 317 16.66 -16.27 -18.85
N LEU A 318 15.96 -15.31 -18.26
CA LEU A 318 14.70 -14.76 -18.78
C LEU A 318 14.95 -13.68 -19.83
N HIS A 319 16.07 -12.97 -19.71
CA HIS A 319 16.50 -11.87 -20.56
C HIS A 319 17.93 -12.12 -21.08
N PRO A 320 18.14 -13.09 -21.99
CA PRO A 320 19.46 -13.46 -22.50
C PRO A 320 20.16 -12.36 -23.32
N GLU A 321 19.43 -11.31 -23.70
CA GLU A 321 19.94 -10.08 -24.33
C GLU A 321 20.76 -9.19 -23.38
N LEU A 322 20.65 -9.41 -22.08
CA LEU A 322 21.41 -8.70 -21.06
C LEU A 322 22.80 -9.35 -20.93
N GLU A 323 23.87 -8.70 -21.42
CA GLU A 323 25.24 -9.21 -21.22
C GLU A 323 25.78 -8.88 -19.83
N ILE A 324 26.57 -9.76 -19.21
CA ILE A 324 27.30 -9.42 -17.97
C ILE A 324 28.59 -8.70 -18.36
N ASP A 325 28.82 -7.52 -17.80
CA ASP A 325 30.15 -6.93 -17.72
C ASP A 325 31.03 -7.84 -16.84
N GLU A 326 31.88 -8.65 -17.47
CA GLU A 326 32.74 -9.64 -16.79
C GLU A 326 33.74 -8.99 -15.81
N GLU A 327 34.08 -7.71 -16.00
CA GLU A 327 34.98 -6.97 -15.13
C GLU A 327 34.24 -6.49 -13.87
N ARG A 328 32.96 -6.13 -14.01
CA ARG A 328 32.12 -5.64 -12.91
C ARG A 328 31.29 -6.72 -12.20
N ARG A 329 31.01 -7.85 -12.89
CA ARG A 329 30.08 -8.94 -12.54
C ARG A 329 28.58 -8.56 -12.51
N TRP A 330 28.11 -7.73 -13.44
CA TRP A 330 26.69 -7.30 -13.52
C TRP A 330 26.20 -7.09 -14.94
N VAL A 331 24.88 -7.00 -15.12
CA VAL A 331 24.24 -6.69 -16.41
C VAL A 331 24.72 -5.33 -16.97
N ASN A 332 25.18 -5.35 -18.21
CA ASN A 332 25.73 -4.24 -18.96
C ASN A 332 24.61 -3.36 -19.52
N LYS A 333 24.44 -2.16 -18.93
CA LYS A 333 23.44 -1.16 -19.33
C LYS A 333 23.65 -0.55 -20.73
N SER A 334 24.84 -0.73 -21.34
CA SER A 334 25.23 0.04 -22.54
C SER A 334 24.57 -0.42 -23.85
N LEU A 335 23.94 -1.61 -23.89
CA LEU A 335 23.27 -2.16 -25.07
C LEU A 335 21.79 -1.74 -25.23
N ILE A 336 21.24 -0.99 -24.27
CA ILE A 336 19.82 -0.58 -24.24
C ILE A 336 19.53 0.64 -25.15
N LYS A 337 20.54 1.17 -25.86
CA LYS A 337 20.44 2.42 -26.64
C LYS A 337 19.71 2.31 -27.99
N GLU A 338 19.31 1.13 -28.45
CA GLU A 338 18.72 0.96 -29.80
C GLU A 338 17.29 0.43 -29.75
N GLY A 339 16.36 1.27 -29.29
CA GLY A 339 14.93 0.98 -29.37
C GLY A 339 14.15 2.02 -28.59
N GLY A 340 13.67 3.05 -29.28
CA GLY A 340 12.95 4.16 -28.67
C GLY A 340 11.64 3.74 -28.00
N VAL A 341 11.72 3.34 -26.73
CA VAL A 341 10.77 3.48 -25.62
C VAL A 341 11.67 3.40 -24.37
N GLU A 342 11.50 4.27 -23.37
CA GLU A 342 12.35 4.33 -22.16
C GLU A 342 12.44 2.97 -21.43
N ALA A 343 13.47 2.19 -21.79
CA ALA A 343 13.64 0.81 -21.37
C ALA A 343 14.12 0.63 -19.91
N ASP A 344 14.52 1.71 -19.22
CA ASP A 344 14.84 1.67 -17.79
C ASP A 344 13.58 1.35 -16.94
N GLY A 345 12.39 1.76 -17.40
CA GLY A 345 11.11 1.44 -16.73
C GLY A 345 10.67 0.01 -16.95
N LEU A 346 10.66 -0.44 -18.21
CA LEU A 346 10.24 -1.81 -18.58
C LEU A 346 11.14 -2.91 -17.99
N ILE A 347 12.45 -2.70 -17.99
CA ILE A 347 13.40 -3.67 -17.40
C ILE A 347 13.32 -3.61 -15.87
N GLY A 348 13.21 -2.40 -15.29
CA GLY A 348 12.95 -2.22 -13.86
C GLY A 348 11.69 -2.94 -13.40
N ASP A 349 10.59 -2.80 -14.13
CA ASP A 349 9.29 -3.40 -13.81
C ASP A 349 9.30 -4.92 -14.05
N SER A 350 9.88 -5.40 -15.15
CA SER A 350 10.00 -6.85 -15.46
C SER A 350 10.85 -7.58 -14.42
N ILE A 351 11.95 -6.95 -13.98
CA ILE A 351 12.82 -7.51 -12.94
C ILE A 351 12.19 -7.33 -11.54
N TRP A 352 11.46 -6.23 -11.31
CA TRP A 352 10.69 -6.01 -10.09
C TRP A 352 9.71 -7.16 -9.86
N TRP A 353 9.01 -7.64 -10.91
CA TRP A 353 8.11 -8.81 -10.82
C TRP A 353 8.76 -10.08 -10.27
N LEU A 354 10.06 -10.29 -10.47
CA LEU A 354 10.78 -11.48 -9.99
C LEU A 354 11.16 -11.41 -8.51
N LEU A 355 11.06 -10.24 -7.87
CA LEU A 355 11.41 -10.10 -6.46
C LEU A 355 10.35 -10.75 -5.55
N PRO A 356 10.75 -11.44 -4.48
CA PRO A 356 9.82 -11.86 -3.45
C PRO A 356 9.08 -10.66 -2.84
N ASP A 357 7.79 -10.81 -2.51
CA ASP A 357 6.98 -9.74 -1.92
C ASP A 357 7.60 -9.15 -0.64
N ILE A 358 8.34 -9.95 0.13
CA ILE A 358 9.06 -9.49 1.33
C ILE A 358 10.09 -8.38 1.04
N TRP A 359 10.57 -8.29 -0.21
CA TRP A 359 11.47 -7.24 -0.68
C TRP A 359 10.70 -6.13 -1.37
N LYS A 360 9.70 -6.48 -2.18
CA LYS A 360 8.87 -5.49 -2.88
C LYS A 360 8.04 -4.64 -1.92
N ARG A 361 7.65 -5.20 -0.75
CA ARG A 361 6.84 -4.50 0.25
C ARG A 361 7.54 -3.28 0.82
N VAL A 362 8.86 -3.20 0.71
CA VAL A 362 9.61 -2.05 1.20
C VAL A 362 9.05 -0.74 0.61
N PHE A 363 8.93 0.32 1.42
CA PHE A 363 8.16 1.56 1.14
C PHE A 363 6.63 1.43 1.06
N HIS A 364 6.05 0.23 1.08
CA HIS A 364 4.59 0.08 1.16
C HIS A 364 4.12 0.25 2.60
N MET A 365 2.86 0.61 2.75
CA MET A 365 2.22 0.74 4.05
C MET A 365 2.22 -0.60 4.80
N ARG A 366 2.57 -0.54 6.08
CA ARG A 366 2.30 -1.60 7.06
C ARG A 366 0.81 -1.62 7.40
N PRO A 367 0.30 -2.66 8.10
CA PRO A 367 -1.09 -2.72 8.51
C PRO A 367 -1.60 -1.43 9.16
N GLY A 368 -0.79 -0.81 10.03
CA GLY A 368 -1.16 0.45 10.68
C GLY A 368 -1.30 1.64 9.75
N GLY A 369 -0.65 1.65 8.58
CA GLY A 369 -0.77 2.70 7.56
C GLY A 369 -2.02 2.50 6.70
N HIS A 370 -2.31 1.26 6.34
CA HIS A 370 -3.59 0.89 5.70
C HIS A 370 -4.80 1.21 6.58
N ASP A 371 -4.66 1.03 7.90
CA ASP A 371 -5.69 1.38 8.86
C ASP A 371 -6.01 2.88 8.82
N ILE A 372 -4.99 3.76 8.73
CA ILE A 372 -5.21 5.21 8.57
C ILE A 372 -6.06 5.51 7.34
N VAL A 373 -5.70 4.94 6.18
CA VAL A 373 -6.42 5.19 4.93
C VAL A 373 -7.87 4.73 5.04
N ALA A 374 -8.09 3.54 5.60
CA ALA A 374 -9.43 3.00 5.80
C ALA A 374 -10.26 3.85 6.79
N GLU A 375 -9.66 4.33 7.88
CA GLU A 375 -10.29 5.21 8.86
C GLU A 375 -10.65 6.58 8.27
N LEU A 376 -9.79 7.16 7.43
CA LEU A 376 -10.07 8.44 6.77
C LEU A 376 -11.24 8.31 5.78
N ILE A 377 -11.28 7.24 4.99
CA ILE A 377 -12.40 6.95 4.10
C ILE A 377 -13.68 6.72 4.90
N LEU A 378 -13.60 5.97 6.00
CA LEU A 378 -14.73 5.76 6.88
C LEU A 378 -15.27 7.10 7.41
N LYS A 379 -14.40 7.95 7.94
CA LYS A 379 -14.77 9.24 8.52
C LYS A 379 -15.47 10.13 7.48
N ASP A 380 -14.94 10.20 6.26
CA ASP A 380 -15.59 10.93 5.16
C ASP A 380 -16.96 10.32 4.81
N LEU A 381 -17.08 8.99 4.75
CA LEU A 381 -18.38 8.33 4.54
C LEU A 381 -19.40 8.65 5.66
N GLU A 382 -18.96 8.83 6.90
CA GLU A 382 -19.85 9.21 8.00
C GLU A 382 -20.27 10.68 7.96
N GLU A 383 -19.35 11.56 7.58
CA GLU A 383 -19.59 13.00 7.51
C GLU A 383 -20.42 13.38 6.27
N ASN A 384 -20.11 12.80 5.12
CA ASN A 384 -20.66 13.21 3.82
C ASN A 384 -21.58 12.17 3.19
N GLY A 385 -21.55 10.91 3.63
CA GLY A 385 -22.46 9.87 3.15
C GLY A 385 -22.36 9.62 1.64
N LYS A 386 -23.54 9.40 1.04
CA LYS A 386 -23.75 9.17 -0.40
C LYS A 386 -23.23 10.32 -1.25
N GLY A 387 -22.94 10.02 -2.51
CA GLY A 387 -22.82 11.03 -3.55
C GLY A 387 -24.16 11.72 -3.82
N VAL A 388 -24.12 12.70 -4.70
CA VAL A 388 -25.30 13.41 -5.21
C VAL A 388 -25.43 13.17 -6.70
N LYS A 389 -26.66 13.20 -7.22
CA LYS A 389 -26.88 13.25 -8.65
C LYS A 389 -26.21 14.50 -9.21
N GLU A 390 -25.27 14.32 -10.12
CA GLU A 390 -24.71 15.45 -10.87
C GLU A 390 -25.63 15.73 -12.04
N ASP A 391 -26.22 16.94 -12.08
CA ASP A 391 -26.97 17.36 -13.25
C ASP A 391 -26.02 17.35 -14.45
N VAL A 392 -26.39 16.57 -15.47
CA VAL A 392 -25.73 16.58 -16.78
C VAL A 392 -26.09 17.90 -17.46
N GLY A 393 -25.56 18.99 -16.94
CA GLY A 393 -25.66 20.31 -17.53
C GLY A 393 -24.67 20.40 -18.68
N GLU A 394 -25.20 20.37 -19.90
CA GLU A 394 -24.62 20.74 -21.20
C GLU A 394 -23.15 21.21 -21.13
N LEU A 395 -22.22 20.31 -21.49
CA LEU A 395 -20.88 20.67 -21.94
C LEU A 395 -20.90 20.99 -23.44
#